data_AF-A0A8T6INY1-F1
#
_entry.id   AF-A0A8T6INY1-F1
#
_cell.length_a   1.000
_cell.length_b   1.000
_cell.length_c   1.000
_cell.angle_alpha   90.00
_cell.angle_beta   90.00
_cell.angle_gamma   90.00
#
_symmetry.space_group_name_H-M   'P 1'
#
loop_
_entity.id
_entity.type
_entity.pdbx_description
1 polymer ?
#
loop_
_entity_poly.entity_id
_entity_poly.type
_entity_poly.pdbx_seq_one_letter_code
_entity_poly.pdbx_strand_id
1 'polypeptide(L)'
;PPPPPPPPPPPPPPPPRLRSRLKLHVHPVAARADFGGRRTAALVLVVDPERRARIDPLQVSALLGLTPSEAKVSALLAEGRSVREIAAATGLKESYVRWLLKQVYGKLGLSGQVALVQRVLAAYTLPGS
;
A
#
# COMPACT_ATOMS: atom_id res chain seq x y z
N PRO A 1 14.37 -25.26 55.07
CA PRO A 1 15.09 -24.60 53.95
C PRO A 1 14.42 -23.26 53.66
N PRO A 2 15.16 -22.18 53.37
CA PRO A 2 14.54 -20.93 52.97
C PRO A 2 13.75 -21.11 51.65
N PRO A 3 12.67 -20.34 51.43
CA PRO A 3 11.94 -20.38 50.18
C PRO A 3 12.84 -19.96 49.02
N PRO A 4 12.64 -20.53 47.81
CA PRO A 4 13.40 -20.14 46.64
C PRO A 4 13.17 -18.65 46.33
N PRO A 5 14.20 -17.95 45.82
CA PRO A 5 14.07 -16.55 45.44
C PRO A 5 12.98 -16.39 44.37
N PRO A 6 12.25 -15.26 44.35
CA PRO A 6 11.26 -14.98 43.32
C PRO A 6 11.93 -14.97 41.93
N PRO A 7 11.21 -15.38 40.87
CA PRO A 7 11.72 -15.33 39.52
C PRO A 7 12.10 -13.89 39.15
N PRO A 8 13.15 -13.69 38.34
CA PRO A 8 13.52 -12.36 37.88
C PRO A 8 12.34 -11.69 37.16
N PRO A 9 12.19 -10.37 37.28
CA PRO A 9 11.14 -9.65 36.56
C PRO A 9 11.28 -9.90 35.05
N PRO A 10 10.16 -9.97 34.31
CA PRO A 10 10.22 -10.11 32.86
C PRO A 10 11.08 -8.97 32.27
N PRO A 11 11.86 -9.24 31.22
CA PRO A 11 12.63 -8.18 30.57
C PRO A 11 11.69 -7.03 30.18
N PRO A 12 12.14 -5.77 30.29
CA PRO A 12 11.32 -4.63 29.89
C PRO A 12 10.83 -4.84 28.44
N PRO A 13 9.58 -4.46 28.13
CA PRO A 13 9.08 -4.57 26.77
C PRO A 13 10.04 -3.83 25.83
N PRO A 14 10.35 -4.40 24.65
CA PRO A 14 11.25 -3.74 23.71
C PRO A 14 10.71 -2.32 23.41
N PRO A 15 11.59 -1.31 23.25
CA PRO A 15 11.15 0.05 22.95
C PRO A 15 10.26 0.05 21.70
N PRO A 16 9.24 0.94 21.63
CA PRO A 16 8.36 1.01 20.48
C PRO A 16 9.21 1.26 19.24
N ARG A 17 9.30 0.24 18.38
CA ARG A 17 10.03 0.36 17.13
C ARG A 17 9.20 1.26 16.22
N LEU A 18 9.56 2.53 16.11
CA LEU A 18 9.18 3.37 14.97
C LEU A 18 9.85 2.74 13.73
N ARG A 19 9.15 1.78 13.10
CA ARG A 19 9.70 0.95 12.01
C ARG A 19 9.56 1.56 10.62
N SER A 20 9.00 2.75 10.43
CA SER A 20 8.97 3.36 9.11
C SER A 20 10.20 4.25 8.90
N ARG A 21 11.14 3.76 8.08
CA ARG A 21 12.20 4.61 7.51
C ARG A 21 11.56 5.56 6.50
N LEU A 22 11.02 6.68 6.96
CA LEU A 22 10.44 7.68 6.08
C LEU A 22 11.53 8.33 5.22
N LYS A 23 11.30 8.39 3.91
CA LYS A 23 12.12 9.15 2.96
C LYS A 23 11.51 10.53 2.80
N LEU A 24 12.31 11.57 3.01
CA LEU A 24 11.92 12.95 2.73
C LEU A 24 12.57 13.42 1.43
N HIS A 25 11.76 13.83 0.47
CA HIS A 25 12.23 14.63 -0.67
C HIS A 25 11.95 16.10 -0.37
N VAL A 26 12.97 16.94 -0.50
CA VAL A 26 12.88 18.38 -0.27
C VAL A 26 13.28 19.09 -1.55
N HIS A 27 12.36 19.80 -2.16
CA HIS A 27 12.62 20.60 -3.35
C HIS A 27 12.46 22.09 -3.02
N PRO A 28 13.44 22.94 -3.36
CA PRO A 28 13.25 24.39 -3.23
C PRO A 28 12.13 24.81 -4.18
N VAL A 29 11.21 25.64 -3.68
CA VAL A 29 10.16 26.25 -4.51
C VAL A 29 10.29 27.75 -4.45
N ALA A 30 10.06 28.40 -5.59
CA ALA A 30 9.98 29.86 -5.69
C ALA A 30 8.66 30.37 -5.10
N ALA A 31 8.32 29.95 -3.88
CA ALA A 31 7.19 30.45 -3.12
C ALA A 31 7.69 31.37 -2.02
N ARG A 32 6.92 32.43 -1.74
CA ARG A 32 7.20 33.36 -0.64
C ARG A 32 6.43 32.92 0.59
N ALA A 33 7.11 32.19 1.46
CA ALA A 33 6.68 31.98 2.83
C ALA A 33 7.69 32.69 3.74
N ASP A 34 7.20 33.50 4.68
CA ASP A 34 8.04 34.17 5.67
C ASP A 34 8.18 33.26 6.89
N PHE A 35 9.35 32.66 7.07
CA PHE A 35 9.70 31.90 8.26
C PHE A 35 10.80 32.63 9.01
N GLY A 36 10.44 33.35 10.07
CA GLY A 36 11.40 34.11 10.88
C GLY A 36 12.18 35.16 10.08
N GLY A 37 11.53 35.84 9.13
CA GLY A 37 12.15 36.89 8.29
C GLY A 37 13.01 36.38 7.13
N ARG A 38 13.12 35.06 6.93
CA ARG A 38 13.74 34.46 5.73
C ARG A 38 12.67 34.03 4.74
N ARG A 39 12.80 34.49 3.48
CA ARG A 39 11.95 34.09 2.36
C ARG A 39 12.46 32.78 1.79
N THR A 40 12.02 31.66 2.36
CA THR A 40 12.44 30.34 1.89
C THR A 40 11.24 29.41 1.95
N ALA A 41 10.92 28.79 0.81
CA ALA A 41 9.88 27.79 0.73
C ALA A 41 10.44 26.51 0.10
N ALA A 42 10.00 25.37 0.62
CA ALA A 42 10.35 24.06 0.11
C ALA A 42 9.10 23.19 0.03
N LEU A 43 9.01 22.38 -1.02
CA LEU A 43 8.03 21.31 -1.17
C LEU A 43 8.65 20.06 -0.52
N VAL A 44 8.04 19.60 0.57
CA VAL A 44 8.47 18.40 1.30
C VAL A 44 7.52 17.25 0.97
N LEU A 45 8.05 16.21 0.31
CA LEU A 45 7.34 14.96 0.07
C LEU A 45 7.81 13.93 1.10
N VAL A 46 6.90 13.42 1.93
CA VAL A 46 7.21 12.34 2.88
C VAL A 46 6.70 11.03 2.32
N VAL A 47 7.62 10.11 2.02
CA VAL A 47 7.33 8.79 1.48
C VAL A 47 7.63 7.75 2.55
N ASP A 48 6.63 6.94 2.90
CA ASP A 48 6.84 5.74 3.70
C ASP A 48 7.08 4.55 2.76
N PRO A 49 8.32 4.06 2.61
CA PRO A 49 8.63 2.95 1.71
C PRO A 49 8.03 1.62 2.19
N GLU A 50 7.70 1.49 3.48
CA GLU A 50 7.12 0.28 4.05
C GLU A 50 5.58 0.29 3.95
N ARG A 51 4.98 1.45 3.61
CA ARG A 51 3.53 1.58 3.46
C ARG A 51 3.12 1.02 2.10
N ARG A 52 2.38 -0.10 2.12
CA ARG A 52 1.67 -0.59 0.93
C ARG A 52 0.84 0.55 0.34
N ALA A 53 1.03 0.82 -0.95
CA ALA A 53 0.21 1.78 -1.67
C ALA A 53 -1.25 1.36 -1.50
N ARG A 54 -2.11 2.25 -0.98
CA ARG A 54 -3.55 2.01 -0.96
C ARG A 54 -4.10 2.37 -2.32
N ILE A 55 -4.71 1.40 -2.96
CA ILE A 55 -5.25 1.55 -4.31
C ILE A 55 -6.76 1.57 -4.16
N ASP A 56 -7.39 2.70 -4.49
CA ASP A 56 -8.84 2.84 -4.55
C ASP A 56 -9.43 1.95 -5.68
N PRO A 57 -10.22 0.92 -5.33
CA PRO A 57 -10.89 0.07 -6.31
C PRO A 57 -11.82 0.83 -7.26
N LEU A 58 -12.40 1.95 -6.84
CA LEU A 58 -13.32 2.71 -7.68
C LEU A 58 -12.58 3.35 -8.85
N GLN A 59 -11.39 3.92 -8.60
CA GLN A 59 -10.52 4.42 -9.67
C GLN A 59 -10.04 3.28 -10.58
N VAL A 60 -9.69 2.11 -10.03
CA VAL A 60 -9.31 0.95 -10.85
C VAL A 60 -10.46 0.52 -11.76
N SER A 61 -11.68 0.49 -11.24
CA SER A 61 -12.89 0.18 -12.01
C SER A 61 -13.08 1.16 -13.17
N ALA A 62 -13.01 2.46 -12.90
CA ALA A 62 -13.18 3.50 -13.90
C ALA A 62 -12.09 3.48 -14.98
N LEU A 63 -10.83 3.32 -14.58
CA LEU A 63 -9.68 3.38 -15.50
C LEU A 63 -9.50 2.12 -16.35
N LEU A 64 -9.92 0.95 -15.85
CA LEU A 64 -9.72 -0.34 -16.51
C LEU A 64 -11.03 -0.98 -17.01
N GLY A 65 -12.18 -0.33 -16.84
CA GLY A 65 -13.48 -0.86 -17.26
C GLY A 65 -13.87 -2.14 -16.52
N LEU A 66 -13.41 -2.30 -15.27
CA LEU A 66 -13.65 -3.48 -14.44
C LEU A 66 -14.93 -3.33 -13.61
N THR A 67 -15.58 -4.45 -13.31
CA THR A 67 -16.69 -4.47 -12.34
C THR A 67 -16.17 -4.14 -10.92
N PRO A 68 -17.03 -3.75 -9.96
CA PRO A 68 -16.58 -3.45 -8.60
C PRO A 68 -15.80 -4.59 -7.93
N SER A 69 -16.25 -5.84 -8.13
CA SER A 69 -15.58 -7.02 -7.58
C SER A 69 -14.23 -7.30 -8.24
N GLU A 70 -14.15 -7.18 -9.57
CA GLU A 70 -12.91 -7.30 -10.34
C GLU A 70 -11.88 -6.25 -9.91
N ALA A 71 -12.33 -5.00 -9.79
CA ALA A 71 -11.49 -3.89 -9.41
C ALA A 71 -10.97 -4.02 -7.97
N LYS A 72 -11.82 -4.47 -7.04
CA LYS A 72 -11.43 -4.71 -5.64
C LYS A 72 -10.36 -5.79 -5.53
N VAL A 73 -10.51 -6.91 -6.23
CA VAL A 73 -9.50 -7.98 -6.25
C VAL A 73 -8.21 -7.52 -6.92
N SER A 74 -8.30 -6.77 -8.02
CA SER A 74 -7.14 -6.24 -8.76
C SER A 74 -6.35 -5.22 -7.95
N ALA A 75 -7.05 -4.32 -7.25
CA ALA A 75 -6.43 -3.33 -6.35
C ALA A 75 -5.64 -4.04 -5.26
N LEU A 76 -6.27 -4.95 -4.50
CA LEU A 76 -5.62 -5.68 -3.41
C LEU A 76 -4.41 -6.50 -3.89
N LEU A 77 -4.49 -7.08 -5.10
CA LEU A 77 -3.35 -7.77 -5.72
C LEU A 77 -2.18 -6.82 -5.99
N ALA A 78 -2.47 -5.62 -6.50
CA ALA A 78 -1.48 -4.57 -6.75
C ALA A 78 -0.91 -3.94 -5.47
N GLU A 79 -1.64 -3.99 -4.34
CA GLU A 79 -1.09 -3.69 -3.00
C GLU A 79 -0.10 -4.77 -2.50
N GLY A 80 0.13 -5.83 -3.28
CA GLY A 80 1.03 -6.94 -2.94
C GLY A 80 0.39 -8.01 -2.07
N ARG A 81 -0.94 -8.08 -1.97
CA ARG A 81 -1.62 -9.15 -1.23
C ARG A 81 -1.63 -10.45 -2.02
N SER A 82 -1.43 -11.55 -1.32
CA SER A 82 -1.63 -12.90 -1.85
C SER A 82 -3.11 -13.22 -2.06
N VAL A 83 -3.40 -14.21 -2.90
CA VAL A 83 -4.78 -14.70 -3.13
C VAL A 83 -5.49 -15.06 -1.83
N ARG A 84 -4.76 -15.66 -0.87
CA ARG A 84 -5.30 -16.03 0.44
C ARG A 84 -5.68 -14.80 1.27
N GLU A 85 -4.82 -13.78 1.30
CA GLU A 85 -5.13 -12.53 2.00
C GLU A 85 -6.29 -11.78 1.33
N ILE A 86 -6.41 -11.82 0.00
CA ILE A 86 -7.52 -11.23 -0.73
C ILE A 86 -8.83 -11.95 -0.41
N ALA A 87 -8.82 -13.29 -0.41
CA ALA A 87 -9.95 -14.11 -0.02
C ALA A 87 -10.44 -13.75 1.39
N ALA A 88 -9.53 -13.68 2.36
CA ALA A 88 -9.84 -13.26 3.73
C ALA A 88 -10.40 -11.83 3.81
N ALA A 89 -9.83 -10.88 3.06
CA ALA A 89 -10.25 -9.47 3.08
C ALA A 89 -11.60 -9.23 2.37
N THR A 90 -12.01 -10.11 1.47
CA THR A 90 -13.24 -9.97 0.67
C THR A 90 -14.36 -10.90 1.11
N GLY A 91 -14.08 -11.88 1.99
CA GLY A 91 -15.03 -12.94 2.36
C GLY A 91 -15.26 -13.98 1.25
N LEU A 92 -14.42 -13.99 0.22
CA LEU A 92 -14.53 -14.89 -0.93
C LEU A 92 -13.68 -16.15 -0.72
N LYS A 93 -14.03 -17.24 -1.40
CA LYS A 93 -13.17 -18.43 -1.47
C LYS A 93 -11.97 -18.14 -2.37
N GLU A 94 -10.79 -18.67 -2.03
CA GLU A 94 -9.58 -18.50 -2.86
C GLU A 94 -9.78 -18.96 -4.31
N SER A 95 -10.53 -20.03 -4.52
CA SER A 95 -10.87 -20.53 -5.87
C SER A 95 -11.63 -19.49 -6.69
N TYR A 96 -12.56 -18.78 -6.05
CA TYR A 96 -13.33 -17.71 -6.69
C TYR A 96 -12.47 -16.47 -6.97
N VAL A 97 -11.54 -16.13 -6.05
CA VAL A 97 -10.56 -15.06 -6.30
C VAL A 97 -9.66 -15.38 -7.50
N ARG A 98 -9.13 -16.61 -7.59
CA ARG A 98 -8.34 -17.07 -8.76
C ARG A 98 -9.16 -17.01 -10.04
N TRP A 99 -10.43 -17.42 -9.98
CA TRP A 99 -11.33 -17.35 -11.13
C TRP A 99 -11.57 -15.90 -11.59
N LEU A 100 -11.88 -14.98 -10.66
CA LEU A 100 -12.03 -13.54 -10.93
C LEU A 100 -10.78 -12.96 -11.58
N LEU A 101 -9.60 -13.26 -11.04
CA LEU A 101 -8.33 -12.81 -11.62
C LEU A 101 -8.14 -13.31 -13.05
N LYS A 102 -8.50 -14.58 -13.33
CA LYS A 102 -8.44 -15.14 -14.68
C LYS A 102 -9.39 -14.41 -15.64
N GLN A 103 -10.60 -14.07 -15.19
CA GLN A 103 -11.53 -13.26 -15.99
C GLN A 103 -10.96 -11.88 -16.28
N VAL A 104 -10.38 -11.21 -15.27
CA VAL A 104 -9.72 -9.91 -15.43
C VAL A 104 -8.58 -9.99 -16.45
N TYR A 105 -7.73 -11.02 -16.38
CA TYR A 105 -6.65 -11.20 -17.35
C TYR A 105 -7.19 -11.35 -18.77
N GLY A 106 -8.22 -12.17 -18.97
CA GLY A 106 -8.87 -12.32 -20.27
C GLY A 106 -9.50 -11.03 -20.77
N LYS A 107 -10.23 -10.32 -19.91
CA LYS A 107 -10.90 -9.05 -20.23
C LYS A 107 -9.93 -7.94 -20.61
N LEU A 108 -8.73 -7.93 -20.02
CA LEU A 108 -7.70 -6.92 -20.27
C LEU A 108 -6.60 -7.38 -21.24
N GLY A 109 -6.66 -8.61 -21.76
CA GLY A 109 -5.63 -9.17 -22.64
C GLY A 109 -4.25 -9.34 -21.98
N LEU A 110 -4.22 -9.59 -20.67
CA LEU A 110 -2.98 -9.64 -19.87
C LEU A 110 -2.46 -11.06 -19.67
N SER A 111 -1.14 -11.20 -19.63
CA SER A 111 -0.45 -12.48 -19.42
C SER A 111 -0.29 -12.88 -17.95
N GLY A 112 -1.22 -12.46 -17.09
CA GLY A 112 -1.31 -12.90 -15.69
C GLY A 112 -1.08 -11.81 -14.65
N GLN A 113 -0.73 -12.24 -13.44
CA GLN A 113 -0.68 -11.40 -12.24
C GLN A 113 0.29 -10.22 -12.36
N VAL A 114 1.53 -10.47 -12.83
CA VAL A 114 2.55 -9.42 -12.94
C VAL A 114 2.09 -8.31 -13.90
N ALA A 115 1.52 -8.69 -15.05
CA ALA A 115 1.00 -7.74 -16.02
C ALA A 115 -0.19 -6.94 -15.47
N LEU A 116 -1.08 -7.56 -14.68
CA LEU A 116 -2.16 -6.84 -14.00
C LEU A 116 -1.64 -5.84 -12.98
N VAL A 117 -0.68 -6.24 -12.13
CA VAL A 117 -0.08 -5.34 -11.13
C VAL A 117 0.57 -4.15 -11.81
N GLN A 118 1.36 -4.38 -12.87
CA GLN A 118 1.98 -3.30 -13.65
C GLN A 118 0.94 -2.36 -14.25
N ARG A 119 -0.15 -2.91 -14.81
CA ARG A 119 -1.22 -2.11 -15.42
C ARG A 119 -1.94 -1.23 -14.41
N VAL A 120 -2.25 -1.79 -13.23
CA VAL A 120 -2.89 -1.04 -12.13
C VAL A 120 -1.97 0.05 -11.61
N LEU A 121 -0.69 -0.25 -11.37
CA LEU A 121 0.27 0.75 -10.89
C LEU A 121 0.51 1.85 -11.93
N ALA A 122 0.64 1.51 -13.21
CA ALA A 122 0.79 2.49 -14.28
C ALA A 122 -0.41 3.45 -14.36
N ALA A 123 -1.63 2.95 -14.12
CA ALA A 123 -2.83 3.79 -14.05
C ALA A 123 -2.81 4.78 -12.87
N TYR A 124 -2.08 4.46 -11.79
CA TYR A 124 -1.88 5.32 -10.61
C TYR A 124 -0.67 6.25 -10.69
N THR A 125 0.26 6.02 -11.64
CA THR A 125 1.51 6.80 -11.71
C THR A 125 1.34 8.11 -12.50
N LEU A 126 0.12 8.46 -12.93
CA LEU A 126 -0.13 9.76 -13.53
C LEU A 126 -0.02 10.86 -12.46
N PRO A 127 0.86 11.86 -12.62
CA PRO A 127 0.95 12.98 -11.71
C PRO A 127 -0.30 13.84 -11.83
N GLY A 128 -1.31 13.61 -10.99
CA GLY A 128 -2.50 14.45 -10.94
C GLY A 128 -3.81 13.77 -10.56
N SER A 129 -3.82 12.94 -9.52
CA SER A 129 -5.07 12.57 -8.81
C SER A 129 -5.00 12.92 -7.34
#